data_AF-A0A7K2ECA9-F1
#
_entry.id   AF-A0A7K2ECA9-F1
#
_cell.length_a   1.000
_cell.length_b   1.000
_cell.length_c   1.000
_cell.angle_alpha   90.00
_cell.angle_beta   90.00
_cell.angle_gamma   90.00
#
_symmetry.space_group_name_H-M   'P 1'
#
loop_
_entity.id
_entity.type
_entity.pdbx_description
1 polymer ?
#
loop_
_entity_poly.entity_id
_entity_poly.type
_entity_poly.pdbx_seq_one_letter_code
_entity_poly.pdbx_strand_id
1 'polypeptide(L)' 'MVGTGWYLALAAVVFALGAVGLLVRRNPLIMFMCVELMLN' A
#
# COMPACT_ATOMS: atom_id res chain seq x y z
N MET A 1 21.78 -5.21 -13.94
CA MET A 1 20.65 -5.89 -13.27
C MET A 1 20.13 -4.89 -12.25
N VAL A 2 18.91 -4.38 -12.39
CA VAL A 2 18.35 -3.51 -11.34
C VAL A 2 18.27 -4.34 -10.06
N GLY A 3 18.91 -3.87 -8.99
CA GLY A 3 18.94 -4.57 -7.72
C GLY A 3 17.53 -4.69 -7.13
N THR A 4 17.18 -5.89 -6.66
CA THR A 4 15.89 -6.21 -6.02
C THR A 4 15.53 -5.24 -4.89
N GLY A 5 16.52 -4.63 -4.23
CA GLY A 5 16.31 -3.62 -3.19
C GLY A 5 15.44 -2.43 -3.60
N TRP A 6 15.49 -2.00 -4.86
CA TRP A 6 14.66 -0.87 -5.33
C TRP A 6 13.18 -1.24 -5.42
N TYR A 7 12.88 -2.47 -5.83
CA TYR A 7 11.51 -3.00 -5.88
C TYR A 7 10.93 -3.19 -4.48
N LEU A 8 11.73 -3.71 -3.54
CA LEU A 8 11.34 -3.85 -2.14
C LEU A 8 11.04 -2.50 -1.48
N ALA A 9 11.86 -1.48 -1.76
CA ALA A 9 11.62 -0.13 -1.24
C ALA A 9 10.34 0.48 -1.81
N LEU A 10 10.09 0.33 -3.12
CA LEU A 10 8.85 0.80 -3.75
C LEU A 10 7.62 0.10 -3.16
N ALA A 11 7.67 -1.23 -3.03
CA ALA A 11 6.58 -2.01 -2.43
C ALA A 11 6.28 -1.57 -0.98
N ALA A 12 7.33 -1.34 -0.18
CA ALA A 12 7.18 -0.85 1.19
C ALA A 12 6.50 0.53 1.26
N VAL A 13 6.80 1.43 0.32
CA VAL A 13 6.17 2.76 0.25
C VAL A 13 4.69 2.65 -0.14
N VAL A 14 4.37 1.84 -1.15
CA VAL A 14 2.99 1.61 -1.58
C VAL A 14 2.16 0.97 -0.46
N PHE A 15 2.72 0.00 0.24
CA PHE A 15 2.08 -0.64 1.40
C PHE A 15 1.82 0.37 2.54
N ALA A 16 2.80 1.23 2.86
CA ALA A 16 2.64 2.26 3.88
C ALA A 16 1.54 3.28 3.51
N LEU A 17 1.43 3.66 2.22
CA LEU A 17 0.36 4.52 1.73
C LEU A 17 -1.02 3.85 1.86
N GLY A 18 -1.12 2.56 1.54
CA GLY A 18 -2.32 1.77 1.81
C GLY A 18 -2.68 1.75 3.30
N ALA A 19 -1.69 1.59 4.18
CA ALA A 19 -1.88 1.52 5.64
C ALA A 19 -2.38 2.84 6.22
N VAL A 20 -1.80 3.96 5.78
CA VAL A 20 -2.29 5.29 6.15
C VAL A 20 -3.71 5.51 5.63
N GLY A 21 -4.01 5.10 4.39
CA GLY A 21 -5.35 5.17 3.82
C GLY A 21 -6.41 4.42 4.63
N LEU A 22 -6.05 3.23 5.13
CA LEU A 22 -6.94 2.39 5.95
C LEU A 22 -7.22 3.00 7.33
N LEU A 23 -6.22 3.61 7.97
CA LEU A 23 -6.37 4.23 9.30
C LEU A 23 -7.15 5.55 9.28
N VAL A 24 -7.06 6.33 8.19
CA VAL A 24 -7.66 7.67 8.11
C VAL A 24 -9.12 7.63 7.65
N ARG A 25 -9.50 6.66 6.82
CA ARG A 25 -10.81 6.63 6.16
C ARG A 25 -11.80 5.80 6.98
N ARG A 26 -12.96 6.37 7.31
CA ARG A 26 -14.05 5.66 8.02
C ARG A 26 -15.01 4.91 7.09
N ASN A 27 -14.82 5.03 5.78
CA ASN A 27 -15.72 4.45 4.79
C ASN A 27 -15.24 3.03 4.42
N PRO A 28 -16.05 1.97 4.62
CA PRO A 28 -15.63 0.59 4.43
C PRO A 28 -15.26 0.25 2.97
N LEU A 29 -15.89 0.90 1.98
CA LEU A 29 -15.53 0.71 0.57
C LEU A 29 -14.12 1.22 0.24
N ILE A 30 -13.71 2.32 0.87
CA ILE A 30 -12.36 2.88 0.70
C ILE A 30 -11.33 2.07 1.48
N MET A 31 -11.70 1.48 2.63
CA MET A 31 -10.86 0.51 3.32
C MET A 31 -10.57 -0.70 2.42
N PHE A 32 -11.56 -1.22 1.70
CA PHE A 32 -11.37 -2.33 0.75
C PHE A 32 -10.41 -1.97 -0.38
N MET A 33 -10.57 -0.79 -0.99
CA MET A 33 -9.66 -0.31 -2.03
C MET A 33 -8.22 -0.12 -1.53
N CYS A 34 -8.02 0.29 -0.26
CA CYS A 34 -6.69 0.36 0.35
C CYS A 34 -6.08 -1.03 0.55
N VAL A 35 -6.88 -2.04 0.89
CA VAL A 35 -6.42 -3.44 1.00
C VAL A 35 -6.03 -3.99 -0.37
N GLU A 36 -6.80 -3.72 -1.42
CA GLU A 36 -6.40 -4.08 -2.79
C GLU A 36 -5.06 -3.46 -3.18
N LEU A 37 -4.80 -2.22 -2.77
CA LEU A 37 -3.54 -1.52 -3.04
C LEU A 37 -2.36 -2.03 -2.20
N MET A 38 -2.60 -2.55 -0.99
CA MET A 38 -1.57 -3.25 -0.19
C MET A 38 -1.18 -4.61 -0.75
N LEU A 39 -2.12 -5.29 -1.43
CA LEU A 39 -1.94 -6.61 -2.02
C LEU A 39 -1.42 -6.54 -3.46
N ASN A 40 -1.31 -5.34 -4.04
CA ASN A 40 -0.76 -5.08 -5.37
C ASN A 40 0.76 -4.96 -5.34
#